data_AF-A0A1Y4HYD5-F1
#
_entry.id   AF-A0A1Y4HYD5-F1
#
_cell.length_a   1.000
_cell.length_b   1.000
_cell.length_c   1.000
_cell.angle_alpha   90.00
_cell.angle_beta   90.00
_cell.angle_gamma   90.00
#
_symmetry.space_group_name_H-M   'P 1'
#
loop_
_entity.id
_entity.type
_entity.pdbx_description
1 polymer ?
#
loop_
_entity_poly.entity_id
_entity_poly.type
_entity_poly.pdbx_seq_one_letter_code
_entity_poly.pdbx_strand_id
1 'polypeptide(L)'
;MKGIDVSSHNGSIDWGKVKNAGIGFAILRAGYGKHASQQDSQFTANAAGALQAGIACGAYWFSYALTPDEAREEAQLCARVLEPYKGKFLYPVYFDYE
;
A
#
# COMPACT_ATOMS: atom_id res chain seq x y z
N MET A 1 17.31 -0.54 9.97
CA MET A 1 16.78 -0.31 8.60
C MET A 1 15.74 0.80 8.69
N LYS A 2 15.72 1.78 7.78
CA LYS A 2 14.75 2.88 7.78
C LYS A 2 13.63 2.59 6.78
N GLY A 3 12.40 2.91 7.14
CA GLY A 3 11.24 2.76 6.29
C GLY A 3 10.26 3.91 6.45
N ILE A 4 9.30 3.97 5.53
CA ILE A 4 8.20 4.93 5.52
C ILE A 4 6.90 4.19 5.23
N ASP A 5 5.77 4.76 5.62
CA ASP A 5 4.48 4.44 5.05
C ASP A 5 3.97 5.65 4.26
N VAL A 6 3.29 5.40 3.14
CA VAL A 6 2.80 6.48 2.28
C VAL A 6 1.46 6.12 1.65
N SER A 7 0.73 7.18 1.32
CA SER A 7 -0.58 7.13 0.67
C SER A 7 -0.74 8.29 -0.31
N SER A 8 -1.93 8.45 -0.86
CA SER A 8 -2.30 9.64 -1.64
C SER A 8 -2.11 10.96 -0.90
N HIS A 9 -2.12 10.95 0.45
CA HIS A 9 -1.91 12.16 1.26
C HIS A 9 -0.49 12.73 1.16
N ASN A 10 0.48 11.92 0.71
CA ASN A 10 1.86 12.36 0.50
C ASN A 10 2.09 12.94 -0.91
N GLY A 11 1.07 12.94 -1.78
CA GLY A 11 1.16 13.45 -3.15
C GLY A 11 2.03 12.57 -4.07
N SER A 12 2.65 13.20 -5.07
CA SER A 12 3.59 12.52 -5.98
C SER A 12 4.97 12.42 -5.35
N ILE A 13 5.55 11.22 -5.33
CA ILE A 13 6.80 10.92 -4.64
C ILE A 13 7.93 10.70 -5.66
N ASP A 14 9.05 11.39 -5.43
CA ASP A 14 10.31 11.11 -6.11
C ASP A 14 11.03 9.95 -5.39
N TRP A 15 10.81 8.73 -5.88
CA TRP A 15 11.36 7.52 -5.27
C TRP A 15 12.89 7.41 -5.38
N GLY A 16 13.51 8.12 -6.33
CA GLY A 16 14.97 8.24 -6.41
C GLY A 16 15.53 9.02 -5.22
N LYS A 17 14.89 10.15 -4.87
CA LYS A 17 15.24 10.91 -3.65
C LYS A 17 15.00 10.09 -2.38
N VAL A 18 13.90 9.35 -2.31
CA VAL A 18 13.60 8.46 -1.16
C VAL A 18 14.70 7.41 -0.99
N LYS A 19 15.14 6.77 -2.08
CA LYS A 19 16.26 5.81 -2.05
C LYS A 19 17.57 6.48 -1.59
N ASN A 20 17.88 7.65 -2.13
CA ASN A 20 19.08 8.42 -1.77
C ASN A 20 19.08 8.91 -0.32
N ALA A 21 17.90 9.08 0.29
CA ALA A 21 17.75 9.37 1.72
C ALA A 21 17.99 8.14 2.63
N GLY A 22 18.33 6.98 2.05
CA GLY A 22 18.64 5.76 2.80
C GLY A 22 17.41 4.97 3.26
N ILE A 23 16.25 5.19 2.65
CA ILE A 23 15.04 4.41 2.91
C ILE A 23 15.16 3.04 2.23
N GLY A 24 14.97 1.98 3.02
CA GLY A 24 15.13 0.59 2.58
C GLY A 24 13.80 -0.11 2.26
N PHE A 25 12.70 0.33 2.85
CA PHE A 25 11.37 -0.22 2.60
C PHE A 25 10.26 0.84 2.67
N ALA A 26 9.12 0.53 2.05
CA ALA A 26 7.91 1.33 2.13
C ALA A 26 6.66 0.45 2.31
N ILE A 27 5.75 0.82 3.22
CA ILE A 27 4.43 0.20 3.35
C ILE A 27 3.41 1.13 2.69
N LEU A 28 2.80 0.69 1.60
CA LEU A 28 2.00 1.55 0.73
C LEU A 28 0.51 1.36 1.01
N ARG A 29 -0.28 2.43 1.17
CA ARG A 29 -1.74 2.28 1.26
C ARG A 29 -2.27 1.73 -0.04
N ALA A 30 -2.82 0.52 -0.03
CA ALA A 30 -3.48 -0.06 -1.20
C ALA A 30 -4.90 0.48 -1.39
N GLY A 31 -5.56 0.79 -0.27
CA GLY A 31 -6.90 1.34 -0.25
C GLY A 31 -7.45 1.39 1.16
N TYR A 32 -8.75 1.67 1.25
CA TYR A 32 -9.49 1.75 2.50
C TYR A 32 -10.93 1.35 2.26
N GLY A 33 -11.65 0.94 3.31
CA GLY A 33 -13.08 0.65 3.20
C GLY A 33 -13.42 -0.46 2.21
N LYS A 34 -14.69 -0.48 1.79
CA LYS A 34 -15.33 -1.59 1.07
C LYS A 34 -15.83 -1.25 -0.34
N HIS A 35 -15.51 -0.07 -0.86
CA HIS A 35 -15.89 0.35 -2.21
C HIS A 35 -14.68 0.39 -3.14
N ALA A 36 -14.85 -0.05 -4.38
CA ALA A 36 -13.77 -0.07 -5.38
C ALA A 36 -13.16 1.33 -5.65
N SER A 37 -13.94 2.39 -5.48
CA SER A 37 -13.48 3.79 -5.58
C SER A 37 -12.51 4.21 -4.48
N GLN A 38 -12.37 3.39 -3.43
CA GLN A 38 -11.49 3.63 -2.28
C GLN A 38 -10.13 2.92 -2.41
N GLN A 39 -9.79 2.40 -3.61
CA GLN A 39 -8.39 2.15 -3.94
C GLN A 39 -7.62 3.48 -3.81
N ASP A 40 -6.48 3.47 -3.11
CA ASP A 40 -5.68 4.68 -2.96
C ASP A 40 -5.19 5.15 -4.34
N SER A 41 -5.47 6.41 -4.66
CA SER A 41 -5.24 6.97 -6.00
C SER A 41 -3.76 7.01 -6.40
N GLN A 42 -2.84 6.99 -5.42
CA GLN A 42 -1.40 6.96 -5.65
C GLN A 42 -0.81 5.55 -5.54
N PHE A 43 -1.56 4.53 -5.13
CA PHE A 43 -1.03 3.19 -4.87
C PHE A 43 -0.25 2.62 -6.06
N THR A 44 -0.82 2.65 -7.27
CA THR A 44 -0.18 2.11 -8.47
C THR A 44 1.11 2.84 -8.81
N ALA A 45 1.12 4.18 -8.72
CA ALA A 45 2.30 4.99 -8.99
C ALA A 45 3.39 4.78 -7.92
N ASN A 46 2.98 4.68 -6.65
CA ASN A 46 3.87 4.42 -5.53
C ASN A 46 4.50 3.03 -5.61
N ALA A 47 3.72 1.99 -5.88
CA ALA A 47 4.22 0.63 -6.00
C ALA A 47 5.19 0.48 -7.18
N ALA A 48 4.86 1.06 -8.34
CA ALA A 48 5.75 1.05 -9.49
C ALA A 48 7.07 1.80 -9.20
N GLY A 49 6.98 3.03 -8.67
CA GLY A 49 8.15 3.86 -8.39
C GLY A 49 9.06 3.29 -7.32
N ALA A 50 8.50 2.78 -6.21
CA ALA A 50 9.27 2.17 -5.14
C ALA A 50 9.98 0.89 -5.59
N LEU A 51 9.29 0.00 -6.29
CA LEU A 51 9.90 -1.22 -6.85
C LEU A 51 11.01 -0.89 -7.85
N GLN A 52 10.80 0.07 -8.76
CA GLN A 52 11.80 0.50 -9.73
C GLN A 52 13.04 1.13 -9.06
N ALA A 53 12.85 1.84 -7.95
CA ALA A 53 13.95 2.40 -7.14
C ALA A 53 14.66 1.35 -6.27
N GLY A 54 14.26 0.07 -6.32
CA GLY A 54 14.83 -1.00 -5.51
C GLY A 54 14.54 -0.82 -4.01
N ILE A 55 13.36 -0.29 -3.67
CA ILE A 55 12.85 -0.19 -2.30
C ILE A 55 11.90 -1.36 -2.06
N ALA A 56 12.14 -2.11 -0.98
CA ALA A 56 11.29 -3.24 -0.64
C ALA A 56 9.89 -2.75 -0.24
N CYS A 57 8.84 -3.38 -0.78
CA CYS A 57 7.47 -2.91 -0.57
C CYS A 57 6.65 -3.89 0.27
N GLY A 58 5.73 -3.34 1.06
CA GLY A 58 4.55 -3.99 1.62
C GLY A 58 3.32 -3.11 1.38
N ALA A 59 2.17 -3.52 1.89
CA ALA A 59 0.94 -2.76 1.73
C ALA A 59 0.13 -2.69 3.02
N TYR A 60 -0.73 -1.68 3.15
CA TYR A 60 -1.76 -1.66 4.18
C TYR A 60 -3.14 -1.35 3.60
N TRP A 61 -4.17 -1.79 4.31
CA TRP A 61 -5.57 -1.51 4.01
C TRP A 61 -6.24 -0.93 5.25
N PHE A 62 -6.68 0.32 5.17
CA PHE A 62 -7.33 1.02 6.29
C PHE A 62 -8.80 0.59 6.39
N SER A 63 -9.17 0.05 7.54
CA SER A 63 -10.49 -0.54 7.74
C SER A 63 -11.51 0.49 8.21
N TYR A 64 -12.70 0.42 7.61
CA TYR A 64 -13.92 1.05 8.11
C TYR A 64 -14.98 0.00 8.51
N ALA A 65 -14.61 -1.28 8.56
CA ALA A 65 -15.53 -2.37 8.83
C ALA A 65 -16.05 -2.31 10.27
N LEU A 66 -17.38 -2.36 10.41
CA LEU A 66 -18.09 -2.48 11.68
C LEU A 66 -18.63 -3.90 11.89
N THR A 67 -18.58 -4.74 10.86
CA THR A 67 -19.05 -6.13 10.89
C THR A 67 -18.06 -7.09 10.23
N PRO A 68 -18.11 -8.39 10.56
CA PRO A 68 -17.29 -9.40 9.88
C PRO A 68 -17.54 -9.49 8.38
N ASP A 69 -18.76 -9.22 7.91
CA ASP A 69 -19.08 -9.23 6.48
C ASP A 69 -18.40 -8.08 5.75
N GLU A 70 -18.42 -6.88 6.33
CA GLU A 70 -17.68 -5.74 5.78
C GLU A 70 -16.18 -6.03 5.76
N ALA A 71 -15.59 -6.61 6.81
CA ALA A 71 -14.18 -6.99 6.82
C ALA A 71 -13.83 -7.99 5.70
N ARG A 72 -14.75 -8.90 5.33
CA ARG A 72 -14.56 -9.80 4.18
C ARG A 72 -14.60 -9.04 2.86
N GLU A 73 -15.50 -8.08 2.70
CA GLU A 73 -15.57 -7.22 1.50
C GLU A 73 -14.29 -6.39 1.33
N GLU A 74 -13.80 -5.79 2.40
CA GLU A 74 -12.53 -5.06 2.41
C GLU A 74 -11.35 -5.97 2.03
N ALA A 75 -11.26 -7.17 2.62
CA ALA A 75 -10.22 -8.13 2.31
C ALA A 75 -10.24 -8.60 0.84
N GLN A 76 -11.44 -8.79 0.27
CA GLN A 76 -11.59 -9.14 -1.15
C GLN A 76 -11.11 -8.02 -2.07
N LEU A 77 -11.42 -6.75 -1.74
CA LEU A 77 -10.92 -5.61 -2.50
C LEU A 77 -9.42 -5.45 -2.37
N CYS A 78 -8.88 -5.58 -1.15
CA CYS A 78 -7.45 -5.58 -0.90
C CYS A 78 -6.74 -6.63 -1.75
N ALA A 79 -7.22 -7.89 -1.72
CA ALA A 79 -6.67 -8.96 -2.55
C ALA A 79 -6.73 -8.64 -4.04
N ARG A 80 -7.85 -8.10 -4.54
CA ARG A 80 -7.99 -7.70 -5.95
C ARG A 80 -6.98 -6.63 -6.36
N VAL A 81 -6.78 -5.62 -5.52
CA VAL A 81 -5.83 -4.51 -5.78
C VAL A 81 -4.38 -5.03 -5.74
N LEU A 82 -4.08 -5.99 -4.87
CA LEU A 82 -2.73 -6.52 -4.66
C LEU A 82 -2.34 -7.67 -5.60
N GLU A 83 -3.28 -8.30 -6.30
CA GLU A 83 -3.00 -9.44 -7.19
C GLU A 83 -1.86 -9.17 -8.20
N PRO A 84 -1.76 -8.00 -8.87
CA PRO A 84 -0.64 -7.71 -9.78
C PRO A 84 0.75 -7.64 -9.12
N TYR A 85 0.81 -7.59 -7.79
CA TYR A 85 2.02 -7.44 -6.98
C TYR A 85 2.40 -8.72 -6.22
N LYS A 86 1.66 -9.81 -6.42
CA LYS A 86 1.95 -11.12 -5.83
C LYS A 86 3.37 -11.57 -6.17
N GLY A 87 4.16 -11.89 -5.14
CA GLY A 87 5.58 -12.26 -5.27
C GLY A 87 6.55 -11.10 -5.50
N LYS A 88 6.07 -9.86 -5.60
CA LYS A 88 6.92 -8.65 -5.75
C LYS A 88 7.11 -7.91 -4.43
N PHE A 89 6.11 -7.94 -3.55
CA PHE A 89 6.19 -7.34 -2.23
C PHE A 89 6.90 -8.29 -1.26
N LEU A 90 7.90 -7.77 -0.56
CA LEU A 90 8.74 -8.51 0.39
C LEU A 90 8.27 -8.31 1.84
N TYR A 91 7.44 -7.30 2.07
CA TYR A 91 6.81 -7.02 3.37
C TYR A 91 5.33 -7.44 3.36
N PRO A 92 4.73 -7.68 4.53
CA PRO A 92 3.35 -8.13 4.65
C PRO A 92 2.31 -7.17 4.07
N VAL A 93 1.08 -7.68 4.02
CA VAL A 93 -0.14 -6.87 3.96
C VAL A 93 -0.61 -6.63 5.39
N TYR A 94 -0.74 -5.37 5.78
CA TYR A 94 -1.18 -4.95 7.10
C TYR A 94 -2.67 -4.61 7.07
N PHE A 95 -3.43 -5.17 7.99
CA PHE A 95 -4.78 -4.72 8.30
C PHE A 95 -4.66 -3.55 9.28
N ASP A 96 -5.02 -2.35 8.80
CA ASP A 96 -4.88 -1.11 9.55
C ASP A 96 -6.24 -0.75 10.17
N TYR A 97 -6.30 -0.78 11.49
CA TYR A 97 -7.52 -0.63 12.29
C TYR A 97 -7.23 0.32 13.45
N GLU A 98 -8.05 1.37 13.57
CA GLU A 98 -7.91 2.46 14.54
C GLU A 98 -9.22 2.74 15.29
#